data_AF-A0A935S4T0-F1
#
_entry.id   AF-A0A935S4T0-F1
#
_cell.length_a   1.000
_cell.length_b   1.000
_cell.length_c   1.000
_cell.angle_alpha   90.00
_cell.angle_beta   90.00
_cell.angle_gamma   90.00
#
_symmetry.space_group_name_H-M   'P 1'
#
loop_
_entity.id
_entity.type
_entity.pdbx_description
1 polymer ?
#
loop_
_entity_poly.entity_id
_entity_poly.type
_entity_poly.pdbx_seq_one_letter_code
_entity_poly.pdbx_strand_id
1 'polypeptide(L)'
;MQKPEVIHFPIYRKYTSNKRFYKIINTKEFEELQIVGSKTLINHIKATQFPEFVFINDLIEKTGDFTVEISEEEYFQHRIA
;
A
#
# COMPACT_ATOMS: atom_id res chain seq x y z
N MET A 1 21.56 19.34 -0.25
CA MET A 1 20.23 19.63 -0.79
C MET A 1 19.56 18.29 -1.06
N GLN A 2 18.69 17.81 -0.16
CA GLN A 2 17.89 16.62 -0.43
C GLN A 2 16.86 17.01 -1.48
N LYS A 3 16.91 16.37 -2.65
CA LYS A 3 15.93 16.56 -3.72
C LYS A 3 14.56 16.16 -3.13
N PRO A 4 13.50 16.96 -3.30
CA PRO A 4 12.17 16.45 -3.01
C PRO A 4 11.95 15.28 -3.98
N GLU A 5 11.96 14.06 -3.46
CA GLU A 5 11.45 12.92 -4.21
C GLU A 5 9.99 13.23 -4.49
N VAL A 6 9.68 13.46 -5.76
CA VAL A 6 8.31 13.70 -6.20
C VAL A 6 7.61 12.36 -6.06
N ILE A 7 6.95 12.15 -4.92
CA ILE A 7 6.17 10.96 -4.67
C ILE A 7 4.95 11.04 -5.59
N HIS A 8 4.93 10.19 -6.61
CA HIS A 8 3.81 10.08 -7.54
C HIS A 8 2.78 9.12 -6.95
N PHE A 9 1.63 9.67 -6.55
CA PHE A 9 0.47 8.89 -6.17
C PHE A 9 -0.41 8.57 -7.40
N PRO A 10 -1.10 7.41 -7.43
CA PRO A 10 -1.13 6.37 -6.40
C PRO A 10 0.10 5.45 -6.41
N ILE A 11 0.55 5.02 -5.23
CA ILE A 11 1.65 4.07 -5.08
C ILE A 11 1.08 2.70 -4.76
N TYR A 12 1.56 1.67 -5.44
CA TYR A 12 1.14 0.29 -5.21
C TYR A 12 2.28 -0.51 -4.59
N ARG A 13 2.00 -1.17 -3.47
CA ARG A 13 2.95 -2.04 -2.76
C ARG A 13 2.34 -3.38 -2.43
N LYS A 14 3.16 -4.40 -2.24
CA LYS A 14 2.76 -5.68 -1.66
C LYS A 14 3.76 -6.15 -0.64
N TYR A 15 3.30 -6.89 0.36
CA TYR A 15 4.22 -7.68 1.17
C TYR A 15 4.82 -8.82 0.35
N THR A 16 6.09 -9.15 0.60
CA THR A 16 6.79 -10.32 0.04
C THR A 16 6.09 -11.65 0.34
N SER A 17 5.21 -11.67 1.34
CA SER A 17 4.36 -12.82 1.66
C SER A 17 3.21 -13.04 0.65
N ASN A 18 2.99 -12.16 -0.34
CA ASN A 18 1.89 -12.21 -1.32
C ASN A 18 0.47 -12.32 -0.73
N LYS A 19 0.31 -12.05 0.58
CA LYS A 19 -0.97 -12.11 1.29
C LYS A 19 -1.61 -10.74 1.50
N ARG A 20 -0.85 -9.67 1.33
CA ARG A 20 -1.27 -8.30 1.62
C ARG A 20 -0.69 -7.35 0.58
N PHE A 21 -1.56 -6.49 0.07
CA PHE A 21 -1.28 -5.52 -0.97
C PHE A 21 -1.80 -4.16 -0.48
N TYR A 22 -1.11 -3.09 -0.82
CA TYR A 22 -1.44 -1.73 -0.42
C TYR A 22 -1.48 -0.86 -1.65
N LYS A 23 -2.48 -0.02 -1.71
CA LYS A 23 -2.61 1.03 -2.70
C LYS A 23 -2.75 2.34 -1.96
N ILE A 24 -1.66 3.10 -1.92
CA ILE A 24 -1.61 4.41 -1.28
C ILE A 24 -2.15 5.42 -2.29
N ILE A 25 -3.35 5.92 -2.06
CA ILE A 25 -4.02 6.89 -2.92
C ILE A 25 -3.41 8.29 -2.68
N ASN A 26 -3.10 8.60 -1.42
CA ASN A 26 -2.40 9.81 -1.01
C ASN A 26 -1.81 9.62 0.41
N THR A 27 -1.18 10.64 0.98
CA THR A 27 -0.59 10.60 2.32
C THR A 27 -1.60 10.45 3.47
N LYS A 28 -2.90 10.46 3.17
CA LYS A 28 -3.99 10.34 4.14
C LYS A 28 -4.98 9.21 3.83
N GLU A 29 -4.87 8.55 2.69
CA GLU A 29 -5.86 7.56 2.22
C GLU A 29 -5.14 6.44 1.50
N PHE A 30 -5.43 5.21 1.90
CA PHE A 30 -4.88 4.01 1.29
C PHE A 30 -5.89 2.85 1.33
N GLU A 31 -5.72 1.91 0.42
CA GLU A 31 -6.50 0.67 0.37
C GLU A 31 -5.57 -0.50 0.70
N GLU A 32 -5.88 -1.26 1.74
CA GLU A 32 -5.26 -2.53 2.04
C GLU A 32 -6.11 -3.66 1.44
N LEU A 33 -5.49 -4.48 0.59
CA LEU A 33 -6.06 -5.71 0.08
C LEU A 33 -5.38 -6.89 0.77
N GLN A 34 -6.17 -7.65 1.52
CA GLN A 34 -5.73 -8.78 2.32
C GLN A 34 -6.36 -10.08 1.79
N ILE A 35 -5.53 -11.04 1.43
CA ILE A 35 -5.97 -12.37 1.00
C ILE A 35 -6.10 -13.27 2.24
N VAL A 36 -7.32 -13.72 2.53
CA VAL A 36 -7.64 -14.59 3.65
C VAL A 36 -8.26 -15.88 3.11
N GLY A 37 -7.40 -16.90 2.92
CA GLY A 37 -7.80 -18.17 2.33
C GLY A 37 -8.20 -17.98 0.87
N SER A 38 -9.46 -18.22 0.55
CA SER A 38 -10.04 -18.05 -0.80
C SER A 38 -10.79 -16.73 -0.98
N LYS A 39 -10.75 -15.83 0.01
CA LYS A 39 -11.44 -14.54 -0.05
C LYS A 39 -10.43 -13.41 -0.05
N THR A 40 -10.71 -12.40 -0.86
CA THR A 40 -9.96 -11.14 -0.90
C THR A 40 -10.75 -10.08 -0.14
N LEU A 41 -10.17 -9.56 0.95
CA LEU A 41 -10.72 -8.45 1.72
C LEU A 41 -10.07 -7.15 1.24
N ILE A 42 -10.88 -6.13 1.00
CA ILE A 42 -10.40 -4.81 0.57
C ILE A 42 -10.86 -3.81 1.62
N ASN A 43 -9.92 -3.24 2.35
CA ASN A 43 -10.14 -2.25 3.38
C ASN A 43 -9.64 -0.90 2.90
N HIS A 44 -10.56 0.03 2.65
CA HIS A 44 -10.21 1.41 2.41
C HIS A 44 -10.06 2.13 3.76
N ILE A 45 -8.87 2.63 4.04
CA ILE A 45 -8.52 3.27 5.30
C ILE A 45 -8.14 4.72 5.03
N LYS A 46 -8.83 5.63 5.72
CA LYS A 46 -8.55 7.05 5.71
C LYS A 46 -7.88 7.41 7.01
N ALA A 47 -6.59 7.75 6.92
CA ALA A 47 -5.81 8.22 8.05
C ALA A 47 -6.45 9.46 8.66
N THR A 48 -7.02 9.26 9.84
CA THR A 48 -7.57 10.32 10.68
C THR A 48 -6.75 10.45 11.97
N GLN A 49 -6.02 9.39 12.33
CA GLN A 49 -5.21 9.31 13.53
C GLN A 49 -3.72 9.17 13.20
N PHE A 50 -2.88 9.68 14.11
CA PHE A 50 -1.41 9.60 14.02
C PHE A 50 -0.85 8.23 13.61
N PRO A 51 -1.27 7.08 14.18
CA PRO A 51 -0.74 5.78 13.78
C PRO A 51 -0.95 5.44 12.30
N GLU A 52 -2.06 5.88 11.70
CA GLU A 52 -2.34 5.62 10.28
C GLU A 52 -1.44 6.47 9.37
N PHE A 53 -1.18 7.73 9.75
CA PHE A 53 -0.22 8.57 9.04
C PHE A 53 1.19 7.97 9.07
N VAL A 54 1.63 7.48 10.24
CA VAL A 54 2.93 6.80 10.38
C VAL A 54 2.96 5.56 9.49
N PHE A 55 1.89 4.77 9.46
CA PHE A 55 1.81 3.57 8.62
C PHE A 55 1.91 3.90 7.12
N ILE A 56 1.16 4.89 6.63
CA ILE A 56 1.26 5.33 5.22
C ILE A 56 2.68 5.82 4.92
N ASN A 57 3.29 6.57 5.83
CA ASN A 57 4.62 7.11 5.61
C ASN A 57 5.68 5.98 5.58
N ASP A 58 5.57 4.99 6.45
CA ASP A 58 6.41 3.78 6.43
C ASP A 58 6.27 3.01 5.09
N LEU A 59 5.01 2.91 4.62
CA LEU A 59 4.66 2.39 3.30
C LEU A 59 5.07 3.31 2.13
N ILE A 60 5.53 4.54 2.33
CA ILE A 60 6.07 5.40 1.27
C ILE A 60 7.60 5.36 1.33
N GLU A 61 8.18 5.49 2.52
CA GLU A 61 9.61 5.52 2.76
C GLU A 61 10.28 4.16 2.56
N LYS A 62 9.49 3.07 2.45
CA LYS A 62 10.03 1.73 2.15
C LYS A 62 10.93 1.26 3.29
N THR A 63 10.55 1.65 4.51
CA THR A 63 11.31 1.39 5.75
C THR A 63 11.46 -0.11 6.04
N GLY A 64 10.62 -0.96 5.45
CA GLY A 64 10.70 -2.41 5.56
C GLY A 64 11.10 -3.13 4.27
N ASP A 65 12.13 -3.98 4.35
CA ASP A 65 12.54 -4.97 3.33
C ASP A 65 11.43 -5.98 2.98
N PHE A 66 10.33 -5.97 3.74
CA PHE A 66 9.20 -6.86 3.59
C PHE A 66 8.17 -6.38 2.57
N THR A 67 8.27 -5.15 2.06
CA THR A 67 7.34 -4.61 1.06
C THR A 67 8.04 -4.32 -0.26
N VAL A 68 7.46 -4.80 -1.36
CA VAL A 68 7.94 -4.54 -2.72
C VAL A 68 6.95 -3.63 -3.43
N GLU A 69 7.47 -2.72 -4.24
CA GLU A 69 6.67 -1.90 -5.13
C GLU A 69 6.17 -2.76 -6.29
N ILE A 70 4.91 -2.57 -6.66
CA ILE A 70 4.29 -3.29 -7.77
C ILE A 70 3.58 -2.32 -8.70
N SER A 71 3.23 -2.80 -9.89
CA SER A 71 2.38 -2.05 -10.81
C SER A 71 0.90 -2.15 -10.42
N GLU A 72 0.10 -1.19 -10.88
CA GLU A 72 -1.37 -1.19 -10.72
C GLU A 72 -2.00 -2.49 -11.26
N GLU A 73 -1.49 -2.98 -12.40
CA GLU A 73 -1.98 -4.20 -13.05
C GLU A 73 -1.87 -5.42 -12.14
N GLU A 74 -0.72 -5.59 -11.47
CA GLU A 74 -0.48 -6.67 -10.50
C GLU A 74 -1.47 -6.59 -9.34
N TYR A 75 -1.73 -5.38 -8.82
CA TYR A 75 -2.72 -5.17 -7.76
C TYR A 75 -4.13 -5.57 -8.23
N PHE A 76 -4.50 -5.21 -9.45
CA PHE A 76 -5.83 -5.48 -10.01
C PHE A 76 -6.07 -6.98 -10.28
N GLN A 77 -5.04 -7.72 -10.72
CA GLN A 77 -5.13 -9.17 -10.90
C GLN A 77 -5.55 -9.89 -9.60
N HIS A 78 -4.98 -9.48 -8.46
CA HIS A 78 -5.33 -10.04 -7.15
C HIS A 78 -6.69 -9.58 -6.60
N ARG A 79 -7.29 -8.53 -7.18
CA ARG A 79 -8.58 -8.00 -6.77
C ARG A 79 -9.77 -8.77 -7.34
N ILE A 80 -9.60 -9.41 -8.50
CA ILE A 80 -10.70 -10.07 -9.25
C ILE A 80 -10.73 -11.59 -9.06
N ALA A 81 -9.69 -12.18 -8.47
CA ALA A 81 -9.55 -13.61 -8.26
C ALA A 81 -10.50 -14.19 -7.21
#